data_AF-A0A7Y4X0F5-F1
#
_entry.id   AF-A0A7Y4X0F5-F1
#
_cell.length_a   1.000
_cell.length_b   1.000
_cell.length_c   1.000
_cell.angle_alpha   90.00
_cell.angle_beta   90.00
_cell.angle_gamma   90.00
#
_symmetry.space_group_name_H-M   'P 1'
#
loop_
_entity.id
_entity.type
_entity.pdbx_description
1 polymer ?
#
loop_
_entity_poly.entity_id
_entity_poly.type
_entity_poly.pdbx_seq_one_letter_code
_entity_poly.pdbx_strand_id
1 'polypeptide(L)' 'MPGYELWSDKERKEVNDVLNTGILMRYGFDGPRKGTWKSKELED' A
#
# COMPACT_ATOMS: atom_id res chain seq x y z
N MET A 1 -8.42 -6.27 21.19
CA MET A 1 -8.69 -4.94 20.61
C MET A 1 -8.70 -5.09 19.10
N PRO A 2 -9.79 -4.77 18.40
CA PRO A 2 -9.82 -4.76 16.95
C PRO A 2 -8.73 -3.83 16.37
N GLY A 3 -8.07 -4.24 15.29
CA GLY A 3 -6.95 -3.49 14.72
C GLY A 3 -7.28 -2.06 14.28
N TYR A 4 -8.55 -1.78 13.92
CA TYR A 4 -8.98 -0.43 13.55
C TYR A 4 -8.92 0.57 14.70
N GLU A 5 -8.95 0.11 15.95
CA GLU A 5 -8.85 0.98 17.14
C GLU A 5 -7.39 1.38 17.42
N LEU A 6 -6.42 0.73 16.76
CA LEU A 6 -4.98 1.01 16.87
C LEU A 6 -4.44 1.78 15.66
N TRP A 7 -5.32 2.34 14.83
CA TRP A 7 -4.93 3.09 13.65
C TRP A 7 -3.96 4.24 13.99
N SER A 8 -2.83 4.28 13.30
CA SER A 8 -1.72 5.18 13.60
C SER A 8 -1.10 5.75 12.32
N ASP A 9 0.01 6.47 12.49
CA ASP A 9 0.79 6.99 11.37
C ASP A 9 1.40 5.89 10.50
N LYS A 10 1.56 4.67 11.04
CA LYS A 10 2.05 3.53 10.27
C LYS A 10 1.08 3.16 9.16
N GLU A 11 -0.19 2.93 9.49
CA GLU A 11 -1.21 2.56 8.51
C GLU A 11 -1.45 3.71 7.50
N ARG A 12 -1.43 4.96 7.97
CA ARG A 12 -1.54 6.14 7.10
C ARG A 12 -0.40 6.22 6.09
N LYS A 13 0.84 5.94 6.51
CA LYS A 13 2.01 5.91 5.64
C LYS A 13 1.86 4.86 4.56
N GLU A 14 1.52 3.62 4.92
CA GLU A 14 1.41 2.52 3.95
C GLU A 14 0.32 2.80 2.90
N VAL A 15 -0.80 3.43 3.28
CA VAL A 15 -1.83 3.87 2.33
C VAL A 15 -1.31 4.98 1.41
N ASN A 16 -0.67 6.01 1.98
CA ASN A 16 -0.15 7.13 1.19
C ASN A 16 0.96 6.70 0.21
N ASP A 17 1.80 5.73 0.59
CA ASP A 17 2.84 5.17 -0.27
C ASP A 17 2.23 4.56 -1.54
N VAL A 18 1.06 3.92 -1.44
CA VAL A 18 0.30 3.42 -2.60
C VAL A 18 -0.37 4.57 -3.36
N LEU A 19 -1.06 5.49 -2.67
CA LEU A 19 -1.77 6.61 -3.30
C LEU A 19 -0.82 7.50 -4.12
N ASN A 20 0.40 7.72 -3.64
CA ASN A 20 1.42 8.52 -4.33
C ASN A 20 1.93 7.89 -5.64
N THR A 21 1.69 6.61 -5.88
CA THR A 21 1.96 5.97 -7.18
C THR A 21 0.88 6.28 -8.22
N GLY A 22 -0.33 6.65 -7.78
CA GLY A 22 -1.51 6.76 -8.63
C GLY A 22 -2.06 5.42 -9.13
N ILE A 23 -1.51 4.28 -8.69
CA ILE A 23 -1.88 2.94 -9.15
C ILE A 23 -2.50 2.13 -8.01
N LEU A 24 -3.78 1.82 -8.12
CA LEU A 24 -4.53 1.03 -7.12
C LEU A 24 -4.72 -0.43 -7.52
N MET A 25 -4.23 -0.82 -8.71
CA MET A 25 -4.45 -2.15 -9.25
C MET A 25 -3.49 -3.13 -8.56
N ARG A 26 -3.94 -4.34 -8.28
CA ARG A 26 -3.12 -5.35 -7.61
C ARG A 26 -1.87 -5.73 -8.42
N TYR A 27 -2.01 -5.85 -9.74
CA TYR A 27 -0.93 -6.29 -10.66
C TYR A 27 -0.80 -5.38 -11.89
N GLY A 28 0.28 -5.52 -12.66
CA GLY A 28 0.59 -4.73 -13.86
C GLY A 28 1.29 -3.38 -13.57
N PHE A 29 1.33 -2.47 -14.55
CA PHE A 29 1.76 -1.07 -14.35
C PHE A 29 3.16 -0.91 -13.70
N ASP A 30 4.12 -1.76 -14.05
CA ASP A 30 5.46 -1.79 -13.43
C ASP A 30 6.19 -0.44 -13.51
N GLY A 31 6.10 0.26 -14.65
CA GLY A 31 6.71 1.57 -14.85
C GLY A 31 6.21 2.65 -13.88
N PRO A 32 4.90 2.99 -13.87
CA PRO A 32 4.37 4.05 -13.01
C PRO A 32 4.36 3.71 -11.51
N ARG A 33 4.58 2.45 -11.10
CA ARG A 33 4.59 2.04 -9.69
C ARG A 33 5.81 2.45 -8.90
N LYS A 34 6.89 2.92 -9.55
CA LYS A 34 8.13 3.36 -8.88
C LYS A 34 8.70 2.33 -7.89
N GLY A 35 8.50 1.03 -8.18
CA GLY A 35 8.94 -0.06 -7.32
C GLY A 35 8.01 -0.40 -6.13
N THR A 36 6.90 0.31 -5.93
CA THR A 36 5.96 0.03 -4.85
C THR A 36 5.10 -1.20 -5.15
N TRP A 37 5.26 -2.27 -4.36
CA TRP A 37 4.56 -3.55 -4.52
C TRP A 37 3.92 -4.05 -3.22
N LYS A 38 3.18 -3.15 -2.55
CA LYS A 38 2.55 -3.43 -1.24
C LYS A 38 1.67 -4.67 -1.22
N SER A 39 0.92 -4.96 -2.30
CA SER A 39 0.10 -6.17 -2.37
C SER A 39 0.93 -7.46 -2.40
N LYS A 40 2.02 -7.49 -3.17
CA LYS A 40 2.92 -8.66 -3.24
C LYS A 40 3.66 -8.89 -1.92
N GLU A 41 4.01 -7.81 -1.22
CA GLU A 41 4.66 -7.87 0.11
C GLU A 41 3.76 -8.49 1.19
N LEU A 42 2.43 -8.48 0.99
CA LEU A 42 1.43 -8.93 1.96
C LEU A 42 0.72 -10.22 1.53
N GLU A 43 1.18 -10.89 0.46
CA GLU A 43 0.53 -12.04 -0.17
C GLU A 43 0.94 -13.41 0.40
N ASP A 44 1.46 -13.46 1.64
CA ASP A 44 1.81 -14.70 2.36
C ASP A 44 0.68 -15.22 3.28
#